data_AF-A0A5B2UK88-F1
#
_entry.id   AF-A0A5B2UK88-F1
#
_cell.length_a   1.000
_cell.length_b   1.000
_cell.length_c   1.000
_cell.angle_alpha   90.00
_cell.angle_beta   90.00
_cell.angle_gamma   90.00
#
_symmetry.space_group_name_H-M   'P 1'
#
loop_
_entity.id
_entity.type
_entity.pdbx_description
1 polymer ?
#
loop_
_entity_poly.entity_id
_entity_poly.type
_entity_poly.pdbx_seq_one_letter_code
_entity_poly.pdbx_strand_id
1 'polypeptide(L)'
;MTPAKWSTACRTPSGKPNTSKKPAPNNKRRLPKEKPMTDLNTLRDSLDSGEHLFADTLAFIAAGYDYQPQAFTNGSVENAAGQNEGSCKTLGLALLEGLSDQQALLAFGEHYRSVLATPEGNDHGNIRALIEHGLAGVKFVQPPLTRR
;
A
#
# COMPACT_ATOMS: atom_id res chain seq x y z
N MET A 1 -0.64 59.08 0.50
CA MET A 1 -1.49 59.54 -0.62
C MET A 1 -0.83 59.15 -1.93
N THR A 2 -1.42 58.23 -2.69
CA THR A 2 -1.11 57.95 -4.10
C THR A 2 -1.72 59.06 -4.99
N PRO A 3 -1.11 59.46 -6.13
CA PRO A 3 -1.24 58.73 -7.41
C PRO A 3 0.06 58.87 -8.25
N ALA A 4 0.28 58.40 -9.49
CA ALA A 4 -0.60 58.19 -10.64
C ALA A 4 0.07 57.24 -11.66
N LYS A 5 -0.77 56.59 -12.45
CA LYS A 5 -0.50 55.85 -13.69
C LYS A 5 -0.16 56.83 -14.83
N TRP A 6 0.70 56.47 -15.80
CA TRP A 6 0.30 56.22 -17.20
C TRP A 6 1.49 56.10 -18.19
N SER A 7 1.36 55.10 -19.08
CA SER A 7 1.73 55.00 -20.51
C SER A 7 3.09 55.50 -21.04
N THR A 8 3.75 54.68 -21.88
CA THR A 8 3.72 54.83 -23.35
C THR A 8 4.57 53.77 -24.10
N ALA A 9 3.89 53.19 -25.10
CA ALA A 9 4.32 52.51 -26.33
C ALA A 9 5.80 52.21 -26.63
N CYS A 10 6.05 50.97 -27.05
CA CYS A 10 7.17 50.60 -27.92
C CYS A 10 6.66 50.36 -29.36
N ARG A 11 7.41 50.89 -30.35
CA ARG A 11 7.24 50.63 -31.79
C ARG A 11 8.50 49.94 -32.35
N THR A 12 8.27 49.19 -33.44
CA THR A 12 9.20 48.71 -34.50
C THR A 12 9.91 47.35 -34.29
N PRO A 13 10.43 46.71 -35.35
CA PRO A 13 9.72 46.30 -36.57
C PRO A 13 10.05 44.85 -37.02
N SER A 14 9.34 44.42 -38.07
CA SER A 14 9.40 43.18 -38.85
C SER A 14 10.78 42.54 -39.10
N GLY A 15 10.79 41.20 -39.12
CA GLY A 15 11.84 40.39 -39.75
C GLY A 15 11.55 38.88 -39.68
N LYS A 16 11.07 38.29 -40.79
CA LYS A 16 11.19 36.85 -41.12
C LYS A 16 12.10 36.79 -42.36
N PRO A 17 13.00 35.80 -42.52
CA PRO A 17 12.56 34.54 -43.12
C PRO A 17 13.28 33.25 -42.66
N ASN A 18 12.60 32.17 -43.05
CA ASN A 18 12.81 30.72 -43.01
C ASN A 18 14.24 30.16 -43.19
N THR A 19 14.57 29.07 -42.49
CA THR A 19 14.96 27.72 -43.01
C THR A 19 15.87 26.95 -42.04
N SER A 20 15.40 25.79 -41.56
CA SER A 20 16.16 24.52 -41.52
C SER A 20 15.45 23.49 -40.66
N LYS A 21 15.04 22.40 -41.31
CA LYS A 21 14.63 21.16 -40.67
C LYS A 21 15.82 20.56 -39.91
N LYS A 22 15.69 20.37 -38.60
CA LYS A 22 16.51 19.43 -37.82
C LYS A 22 15.58 18.35 -37.23
N PRO A 23 15.88 17.06 -37.40
CA PRO A 23 15.11 16.00 -36.76
C PRO A 23 15.38 15.96 -35.25
N ALA A 24 14.35 15.55 -34.51
CA ALA A 24 14.26 15.57 -33.05
C ALA A 24 15.30 14.66 -32.36
N PRO A 25 15.83 15.05 -31.18
CA PRO A 25 16.21 14.08 -30.18
C PRO A 25 14.93 13.61 -29.48
N ASN A 26 14.43 12.44 -29.87
CA ASN A 26 13.37 11.72 -29.17
C ASN A 26 13.92 11.23 -27.82
N ASN A 27 14.04 12.14 -26.84
CA ASN A 27 14.36 11.76 -25.48
C ASN A 27 13.07 11.33 -24.77
N LYS A 28 12.45 10.25 -25.26
CA LYS A 28 11.55 9.44 -24.45
C LYS A 28 12.42 8.68 -23.47
N ARG A 29 12.83 9.39 -22.40
CA ARG A 29 13.28 8.78 -21.16
C ARG A 29 12.11 7.90 -20.72
N ARG A 30 12.22 6.60 -21.01
CA ARG A 30 11.21 5.61 -20.66
C ARG A 30 11.18 5.60 -19.14
N LEU A 31 10.19 6.27 -18.56
CA LEU A 31 9.83 6.09 -17.16
C LEU A 31 9.80 4.58 -16.90
N PRO A 32 10.35 4.08 -15.78
CA PRO A 32 10.14 2.69 -15.41
C PRO A 32 8.64 2.47 -15.44
N LYS A 33 8.17 1.43 -16.16
CA LYS A 33 6.79 0.99 -15.98
C LYS A 33 6.63 0.77 -14.49
N GLU A 34 5.80 1.57 -13.83
CA GLU A 34 5.32 1.25 -12.49
C GLU A 34 4.83 -0.19 -12.59
N LYS A 35 5.61 -1.12 -12.02
CA LYS A 35 5.11 -2.46 -11.82
C LYS A 35 3.96 -2.24 -10.84
N PRO A 36 2.72 -2.61 -11.19
CA PRO A 36 1.66 -2.59 -10.19
C PRO A 36 2.17 -3.38 -8.98
N MET A 37 1.80 -2.93 -7.78
CA MET A 37 2.15 -3.57 -6.51
C MET A 37 1.44 -4.94 -6.42
N THR A 38 1.84 -5.87 -7.28
CA THR A 38 1.39 -7.26 -7.39
C THR A 38 2.58 -8.22 -7.31
N ASP A 39 3.81 -7.69 -7.32
CA ASP A 39 5.02 -8.47 -7.10
C ASP A 39 5.26 -8.68 -5.59
N LEU A 40 5.36 -9.94 -5.18
CA LEU A 40 5.48 -10.32 -3.76
C LEU A 40 6.78 -9.81 -3.11
N ASN A 41 7.88 -9.75 -3.86
CA ASN A 41 9.14 -9.23 -3.33
C ASN A 41 9.04 -7.73 -3.08
N THR A 42 8.41 -7.00 -4.00
CA THR A 42 8.11 -5.57 -3.82
C THR A 42 7.24 -5.32 -2.59
N LEU A 43 6.26 -6.20 -2.32
CA LEU A 43 5.48 -6.14 -1.06
C LEU A 43 6.40 -6.33 0.15
N ARG A 44 7.23 -7.38 0.18
CA ARG A 44 8.15 -7.65 1.29
C ARG A 44 9.09 -6.48 1.57
N ASP A 45 9.71 -5.93 0.53
CA ASP A 45 10.59 -4.76 0.65
C ASP A 45 9.85 -3.55 1.24
N SER A 46 8.57 -3.37 0.85
CA SER A 46 7.73 -2.31 1.40
C SER A 46 7.38 -2.55 2.87
N LEU A 47 7.04 -3.79 3.25
CA LEU A 47 6.76 -4.16 4.63
C LEU A 47 7.98 -3.91 5.52
N ASP A 48 9.14 -4.41 5.10
CA ASP A 48 10.39 -4.34 5.86
C ASP A 48 10.91 -2.90 6.04
N SER A 49 10.37 -1.92 5.29
CA SER A 49 10.64 -0.50 5.52
C SER A 49 10.05 0.05 6.83
N GLY A 50 9.05 -0.63 7.42
CA GLY A 50 8.34 -0.17 8.62
C GLY A 50 7.22 0.87 8.38
N GLU A 51 7.24 1.51 7.21
CA GLU A 51 6.33 2.62 6.86
C GLU A 51 5.16 2.20 5.95
N HIS A 52 5.00 0.89 5.70
CA HIS A 52 3.89 0.36 4.91
C HIS A 52 2.53 0.77 5.49
N LEU A 53 1.57 1.06 4.60
CA LEU A 53 0.20 1.43 4.97
C LEU A 53 -0.71 0.22 4.86
N PHE A 54 -1.66 0.09 5.79
CA PHE A 54 -2.60 -1.03 5.77
C PHE A 54 -3.44 -1.07 4.48
N ALA A 55 -3.80 0.09 3.96
CA ALA A 55 -4.54 0.20 2.70
C ALA A 55 -3.79 -0.41 1.50
N ASP A 56 -2.46 -0.35 1.48
CA ASP A 56 -1.64 -0.91 0.41
C ASP A 56 -1.63 -2.44 0.47
N THR A 57 -1.62 -3.02 1.67
CA THR A 57 -1.82 -4.48 1.85
C THR A 57 -3.17 -4.91 1.29
N LEU A 58 -4.25 -4.18 1.58
CA LEU A 58 -5.57 -4.51 1.05
C LEU A 58 -5.64 -4.34 -0.49
N ALA A 59 -4.97 -3.33 -1.03
CA ALA A 59 -4.89 -3.11 -2.48
C ALA A 59 -4.11 -4.24 -3.18
N PHE A 60 -2.98 -4.68 -2.60
CA PHE A 60 -2.21 -5.83 -3.09
C PHE A 60 -3.08 -7.09 -3.15
N ILE A 61 -3.81 -7.37 -2.07
CA ILE A 61 -4.72 -8.53 -2.00
C ILE A 61 -5.83 -8.41 -3.06
N ALA A 62 -6.48 -7.24 -3.15
CA ALA A 62 -7.58 -7.03 -4.08
C ALA A 62 -7.16 -7.17 -5.55
N ALA A 63 -5.90 -6.86 -5.87
CA ALA A 63 -5.36 -6.99 -7.22
C ALA A 63 -5.01 -8.46 -7.57
N GLY A 64 -4.42 -9.20 -6.63
CA GLY A 64 -3.84 -10.53 -6.91
C GLY A 64 -4.66 -11.75 -6.48
N TYR A 65 -5.71 -11.56 -5.67
CA TYR A 65 -6.37 -12.67 -4.98
C TYR A 65 -7.90 -12.54 -5.02
N ASP A 66 -8.56 -13.68 -5.06
CA ASP A 66 -9.98 -13.80 -4.77
C ASP A 66 -10.16 -14.06 -3.27
N TYR A 67 -10.99 -13.23 -2.64
CA TYR A 67 -11.30 -13.31 -1.21
C TYR A 67 -12.68 -13.91 -1.00
N GLN A 68 -12.76 -14.85 -0.07
CA GLN A 68 -14.01 -15.35 0.49
C GLN A 68 -14.05 -15.09 2.00
N PRO A 69 -15.13 -14.50 2.53
CA PRO A 69 -15.28 -14.33 3.97
C PRO A 69 -15.17 -15.66 4.70
N GLN A 70 -14.36 -15.69 5.76
CA GLN A 70 -14.06 -16.92 6.45
C GLN A 70 -13.86 -16.70 7.95
N ALA A 71 -14.37 -17.64 8.73
CA ALA A 71 -14.14 -17.71 10.16
C ALA A 71 -12.73 -18.20 10.48
N PHE A 72 -12.11 -17.60 11.50
CA PHE A 72 -10.77 -17.96 11.91
C PHE A 72 -10.53 -17.69 13.40
N THR A 73 -9.52 -18.36 13.94
CA THR A 73 -8.99 -18.10 15.28
C THR A 73 -7.59 -17.54 15.16
N ASN A 74 -7.23 -16.66 16.07
CA ASN A 74 -5.87 -16.15 16.25
C ASN A 74 -5.55 -16.18 17.74
N GLY A 75 -4.87 -17.23 18.18
CA GLY A 75 -4.75 -17.53 19.61
C GLY A 75 -6.12 -17.76 20.24
N SER A 76 -6.45 -16.98 21.27
CA SER A 76 -7.76 -16.99 21.93
C SER A 76 -8.81 -16.10 21.26
N VAL A 77 -8.48 -15.35 20.22
CA VAL A 77 -9.42 -14.45 19.53
C VAL A 77 -10.17 -15.24 18.45
N GLU A 78 -11.48 -15.33 18.59
CA GLU A 78 -12.38 -15.92 17.60
C GLU A 78 -12.97 -14.85 16.68
N ASN A 79 -13.03 -15.14 15.39
CA ASN A 79 -13.55 -14.23 14.38
C ASN A 79 -14.56 -14.99 13.52
N ALA A 80 -15.81 -14.52 13.49
CA ALA A 80 -16.82 -15.05 12.59
C ALA A 80 -16.55 -14.62 11.13
N ALA A 81 -17.08 -15.38 10.16
CA ALA A 81 -17.00 -15.00 8.76
C ALA A 81 -17.62 -13.60 8.53
N GLY A 82 -16.91 -12.73 7.82
CA GLY A 82 -17.32 -11.35 7.58
C GLY A 82 -17.03 -10.38 8.73
N GLN A 83 -16.51 -10.84 9.87
CA GLN A 83 -15.95 -9.98 10.90
C GLN A 83 -14.44 -9.83 10.72
N ASN A 84 -13.92 -8.66 11.10
CA ASN A 84 -12.49 -8.37 11.05
C ASN A 84 -11.86 -8.72 9.69
N GLU A 85 -12.57 -8.38 8.60
CA GLU A 85 -12.19 -8.79 7.24
C GLU A 85 -10.78 -8.36 6.85
N GLY A 86 -10.36 -7.19 7.34
CA GLY A 86 -8.99 -6.73 7.18
C GLY A 86 -7.97 -7.72 7.76
N SER A 87 -8.20 -8.19 8.99
CA SER A 87 -7.37 -9.22 9.62
C SER A 87 -7.48 -10.57 8.90
N CYS A 88 -8.69 -10.97 8.49
CA CYS A 88 -8.90 -12.21 7.74
C CYS A 88 -8.06 -12.23 6.45
N LYS A 89 -8.11 -11.13 5.68
CA LYS A 89 -7.34 -10.95 4.44
C LYS A 89 -5.83 -10.93 4.70
N THR A 90 -5.35 -10.10 5.62
CA THR A 90 -3.92 -9.95 5.89
C THR A 90 -3.29 -11.23 6.43
N LEU A 91 -3.94 -11.89 7.39
CA LEU A 91 -3.45 -13.16 7.93
C LEU A 91 -3.54 -14.29 6.90
N GLY A 92 -4.60 -14.30 6.09
CA GLY A 92 -4.75 -15.21 4.96
C GLY A 92 -3.61 -15.07 3.95
N LEU A 93 -3.24 -13.82 3.60
CA LEU A 93 -2.12 -13.53 2.73
C LEU A 93 -0.80 -14.01 3.35
N ALA A 94 -0.59 -13.70 4.63
CA ALA A 94 0.63 -14.07 5.34
C ALA A 94 0.88 -15.58 5.33
N LEU A 95 -0.15 -16.38 5.61
CA LEU A 95 -0.05 -17.84 5.57
C LEU A 95 0.12 -18.38 4.14
N LEU A 96 -0.63 -17.83 3.17
CA LEU A 96 -0.58 -18.29 1.78
C LEU A 96 0.76 -17.99 1.09
N GLU A 97 1.38 -16.85 1.41
CA GLU A 97 2.62 -16.38 0.80
C GLU A 97 3.88 -16.71 1.61
N GLY A 98 3.72 -17.29 2.80
CA GLY A 98 4.83 -17.59 3.71
C GLY A 98 5.54 -16.33 4.18
N LEU A 99 4.78 -15.33 4.63
CA LEU A 99 5.34 -14.18 5.34
C LEU A 99 5.81 -14.61 6.73
N SER A 100 6.82 -13.90 7.26
CA SER A 100 7.22 -14.05 8.66
C SER A 100 6.19 -13.40 9.59
N ASP A 101 6.23 -13.73 10.89
CA ASP A 101 5.40 -13.07 11.90
C ASP A 101 5.58 -11.55 11.89
N GLN A 102 6.83 -11.09 11.76
CA GLN A 102 7.15 -9.67 11.67
C GLN A 102 6.55 -9.03 10.42
N GLN A 103 6.65 -9.67 9.25
CA GLN A 103 6.06 -9.16 8.02
C GLN A 103 4.53 -9.12 8.09
N ALA A 104 3.91 -10.13 8.70
CA ALA A 104 2.47 -10.14 8.93
C ALA A 104 2.01 -8.99 9.85
N LEU A 105 2.77 -8.69 10.91
CA LEU A 105 2.53 -7.53 11.77
C LEU A 105 2.70 -6.21 11.01
N LEU A 106 3.77 -6.08 10.22
CA LEU A 106 4.02 -4.89 9.39
C LEU A 106 2.94 -4.68 8.32
N ALA A 107 2.30 -5.76 7.85
CA ALA A 107 1.19 -5.69 6.90
C ALA A 107 -0.10 -5.09 7.49
N PHE A 108 -0.18 -4.94 8.82
CA PHE A 108 -1.23 -4.13 9.47
C PHE A 108 -0.90 -2.63 9.51
N GLY A 109 0.28 -2.22 9.03
CA GLY A 109 0.67 -0.82 8.86
C GLY A 109 0.48 0.03 10.11
N GLU A 110 -0.25 1.14 9.95
CA GLU A 110 -0.53 2.09 11.02
C GLU A 110 -1.27 1.49 12.21
N HIS A 111 -2.08 0.43 12.01
CA HIS A 111 -2.77 -0.24 13.11
C HIS A 111 -1.79 -0.98 14.03
N TYR A 112 -0.75 -1.61 13.46
CA TYR A 112 0.30 -2.24 14.26
C TYR A 112 1.11 -1.19 15.03
N ARG A 113 1.51 -0.09 14.36
CA ARG A 113 2.22 1.02 15.01
C ARG A 113 1.40 1.63 16.16
N SER A 114 0.07 1.76 15.98
CA SER A 114 -0.84 2.22 17.04
C SER A 114 -0.84 1.29 18.26
N VAL A 115 -0.91 -0.03 18.05
CA VAL A 115 -0.85 -1.04 19.12
C VAL A 115 0.48 -0.97 19.88
N LEU A 116 1.60 -0.77 19.19
CA LEU A 116 2.90 -0.58 19.84
C LEU A 116 2.96 0.69 20.69
N ALA A 117 2.27 1.76 20.27
CA ALA A 117 2.18 3.00 21.03
C ALA A 117 1.25 2.92 22.26
N THR A 118 0.35 1.94 22.31
CA THR A 118 -0.60 1.72 23.40
C THR A 118 -0.45 0.32 24.00
N PRO A 119 0.66 0.00 24.68
CA PRO A 119 0.92 -1.36 25.18
C PRO A 119 -0.19 -1.89 26.10
N GLU A 120 -0.78 -1.02 26.93
CA GLU A 120 -1.86 -1.36 27.87
C GLU A 120 -3.28 -1.27 27.25
N GLY A 121 -3.40 -0.92 25.96
CA GLY A 121 -4.68 -0.84 25.27
C GLY A 121 -5.31 -2.23 25.05
N ASN A 122 -6.60 -2.24 24.72
CA ASN A 122 -7.33 -3.47 24.36
C ASN A 122 -7.89 -3.43 22.92
N ASP A 123 -7.44 -2.45 22.14
CA ASP A 123 -7.85 -2.28 20.75
C ASP A 123 -7.15 -3.31 19.85
N HIS A 124 -7.72 -3.59 18.68
CA HIS A 124 -7.12 -4.46 17.66
C HIS A 124 -6.71 -5.85 18.17
N GLY A 125 -7.66 -6.58 18.77
CA GLY A 125 -7.41 -7.91 19.37
C GLY A 125 -6.62 -8.89 18.48
N ASN A 126 -6.86 -8.91 17.16
CA ASN A 126 -6.09 -9.76 16.24
C ASN A 126 -4.62 -9.37 16.14
N ILE A 127 -4.27 -8.09 16.16
CA ILE A 127 -2.87 -7.64 16.11
C ILE A 127 -2.16 -8.05 17.40
N ARG A 128 -2.81 -7.83 18.55
CA ARG A 128 -2.26 -8.22 19.86
C ARG A 128 -2.06 -9.73 19.97
N ALA A 129 -3.05 -10.52 19.55
CA ALA A 129 -2.93 -11.97 19.50
C ALA A 129 -1.81 -12.44 18.56
N LEU A 130 -1.61 -11.75 17.42
CA LEU A 130 -0.51 -12.05 16.52
C LEU A 130 0.87 -11.73 17.15
N ILE A 131 0.98 -10.65 17.93
CA ILE A 131 2.21 -10.34 18.69
C ILE A 131 2.52 -11.45 19.71
N GLU A 132 1.49 -11.98 20.38
CA GLU A 132 1.66 -12.98 21.45
C GLU A 132 1.95 -14.39 20.92
N HIS A 133 1.27 -14.80 19.84
CA HIS A 133 1.27 -16.19 19.38
C HIS A 133 1.91 -16.40 18.00
N GLY A 134 2.20 -15.33 17.27
CA GLY A 134 2.66 -15.40 15.89
C GLY A 134 1.63 -16.02 14.94
N LEU A 135 2.03 -16.25 13.69
CA LEU A 135 1.19 -16.89 12.67
C LEU A 135 0.83 -18.33 13.04
N ALA A 136 1.61 -18.98 13.90
CA ALA A 136 1.32 -20.31 14.43
C ALA A 136 0.01 -20.36 15.24
N GLY A 137 -0.41 -19.23 15.82
CA GLY A 137 -1.70 -19.09 16.51
C GLY A 137 -2.90 -18.95 15.58
N VAL A 138 -2.68 -18.72 14.28
CA VAL A 138 -3.75 -18.46 13.31
C VAL A 138 -4.27 -19.76 12.70
N LYS A 139 -5.57 -20.00 12.78
CA LYS A 139 -6.22 -21.17 12.18
C LYS A 139 -7.49 -20.75 11.45
N PHE A 140 -7.51 -21.01 10.15
CA PHE A 140 -8.69 -20.85 9.31
C PHE A 140 -9.44 -22.17 9.17
N VAL A 141 -10.77 -22.11 9.09
CA VAL A 141 -11.59 -23.29 8.76
C VAL A 141 -11.31 -23.76 7.32
N GLN A 142 -11.12 -22.82 6.40
CA GLN A 142 -10.64 -23.03 5.02
C GLN A 142 -9.83 -21.81 4.57
N PRO A 143 -8.99 -21.90 3.53
CA PRO A 143 -8.22 -20.75 3.05
C PRO A 143 -9.12 -19.56 2.65
N PRO A 144 -8.90 -18.34 3.18
CA PRO A 144 -9.72 -17.17 2.84
C PRO A 144 -9.35 -16.54 1.49
N LEU A 145 -8.17 -16.86 0.95
CA LEU A 145 -7.63 -16.31 -0.29
C LEU A 145 -7.25 -17.41 -1.26
N THR A 146 -7.47 -17.17 -2.54
CA THR A 146 -6.92 -17.95 -3.66
C THR A 146 -6.24 -16.99 -4.64
N ARG A 147 -5.05 -17.36 -5.15
CA ARG A 147 -4.35 -16.55 -6.17
C ARG A 147 -5.12 -16.53 -7.48
N ARG A 148 -5.15 -15.38 -8.14
CA ARG A 148 -5.71 -15.20 -9.50
C ARG A 148 -4.71 -15.57 -10.60
#